data_AF-A0A5N8ULI7-F1
#
_entry.id   AF-A0A5N8ULI7-F1
#
_cell.length_a   1.000
_cell.length_b   1.000
_cell.length_c   1.000
_cell.angle_alpha   90.00
_cell.angle_beta   90.00
_cell.angle_gamma   90.00
#
_symmetry.space_group_name_H-M   'P 1'
#
loop_
_entity.id
_entity.type
_entity.pdbx_description
1 polymer ?
#
loop_
_entity_poly.entity_id
_entity_poly.type
_entity_poly.pdbx_seq_one_letter_code
_entity_poly.pdbx_strand_id
1 'polypeptide(L)'
;METRLSRYLLFILLMLIIGLAVEEYGKDGLRMTTKDKVIEHFLANRYKAGVICRDKGWQFCQNWAELPRSRFTLGKTSDKPDMATISKNGAGTQKRNIEHNETLTTSKSTPNSGFNTEQEDTQFTQGYSFEHTEQNSNQNQFKYNNIPGCATSTLNEAEQAQRKQNRKRIYSWTDENGQMHFTDDDREYAQHDIALTQYQEPEYSFELEVNSTGGKLPLYYKDKVTAAIKKVSDIYKSYLPHSGVAPVKVNLTLAKSKASYNNLQAKYAPNLGPSQGFYVARQNMAVVHHKNDRQAHQTSVHESVHVLNAGLFGPTPRWFNEGMAEYFESIEMSGFSAKIPVRDWKRTLTGKQLSLNALLNSKRQIWAGSQQSSMYAQSHSLIHFLMSSKQGKQTITALLAHMVQTRCETSNPKSILSQYPGGLSPLQNDWIDWMNNRQYRAHTF
;
A
#
# COMPACT_ATOMS: atom_id res chain seq x y z
N MET A 1 -32.13 9.22 20.37
CA MET A 1 -30.96 9.47 19.50
C MET A 1 -29.87 8.46 19.86
N GLU A 2 -30.00 7.22 19.38
CA GLU A 2 -29.06 6.15 19.74
C GLU A 2 -27.79 6.20 18.90
N THR A 3 -26.63 5.99 19.53
CA THR A 3 -25.35 6.10 18.84
C THR A 3 -25.03 4.83 18.05
N ARG A 4 -24.35 5.00 16.90
CA ARG A 4 -23.92 3.88 16.03
C ARG A 4 -23.03 2.84 16.75
N LEU A 5 -22.42 3.24 17.87
CA LEU A 5 -21.61 2.38 18.75
C LEU A 5 -22.44 1.26 19.40
N SER A 6 -23.68 1.55 19.82
CA SER A 6 -24.58 0.59 20.47
C SER A 6 -24.87 -0.61 19.58
N ARG A 7 -25.26 -0.36 18.32
CA ARG A 7 -25.58 -1.44 17.35
C ARG A 7 -24.35 -2.28 17.00
N TYR A 8 -23.15 -1.69 17.00
CA TYR A 8 -21.89 -2.42 16.78
C TYR A 8 -21.56 -3.36 17.95
N LEU A 9 -21.75 -2.90 19.19
CA LEU A 9 -21.60 -3.73 20.39
C LEU A 9 -22.63 -4.87 20.42
N LEU A 10 -23.89 -4.59 20.08
CA LEU A 10 -24.95 -5.60 20.04
C LEU A 10 -24.65 -6.71 19.02
N PHE A 11 -24.10 -6.35 17.85
CA PHE A 11 -23.71 -7.32 16.81
C PHE A 11 -22.52 -8.20 17.24
N ILE A 12 -21.54 -7.61 17.94
CA ILE A 12 -20.42 -8.37 18.55
C ILE A 12 -20.94 -9.31 19.63
N LEU A 13 -21.88 -8.86 20.48
CA LEU A 13 -22.50 -9.68 21.53
C LEU A 13 -23.26 -10.86 20.92
N LEU A 14 -24.02 -10.63 19.83
CA LEU A 14 -24.75 -11.67 19.12
C LEU A 14 -23.80 -12.74 18.54
N MET A 15 -22.69 -12.32 17.93
CA MET A 15 -21.67 -13.25 17.39
C MET A 15 -20.97 -14.06 18.49
N LEU A 16 -20.73 -13.46 19.67
CA LEU A 16 -20.21 -14.18 20.84
C LEU A 16 -21.20 -15.22 21.36
N ILE A 17 -22.51 -14.91 21.42
CA ILE A 17 -23.56 -15.84 21.83
C ILE A 17 -23.68 -17.02 20.84
N ILE A 18 -23.62 -16.75 19.53
CA ILE A 18 -23.64 -17.81 18.50
C ILE A 18 -22.41 -18.71 18.62
N GLY A 19 -21.21 -18.14 18.77
CA GLY A 19 -19.95 -18.89 18.93
C GLY A 19 -19.83 -19.72 20.21
N LEU A 20 -20.72 -19.51 21.19
CA LEU A 20 -20.82 -20.32 22.42
C LEU A 20 -21.73 -21.55 22.26
N ALA A 21 -22.58 -21.60 21.23
CA ALA A 21 -23.65 -22.59 21.11
C ALA A 21 -23.30 -23.83 20.27
N VAL A 22 -22.19 -23.83 19.53
CA VAL A 22 -21.80 -24.90 18.59
C VAL A 22 -20.44 -25.47 18.95
N GLU A 23 -20.33 -26.79 19.05
CA GLU A 23 -19.03 -27.48 19.15
C GLU A 23 -18.46 -27.72 17.76
N GLU A 24 -17.24 -27.24 17.52
CA GLU A 24 -16.51 -27.40 16.26
C GLU A 24 -15.04 -27.70 16.57
N TYR A 25 -14.43 -28.50 15.70
CA TYR A 25 -13.05 -28.95 15.79
C TYR A 25 -12.29 -28.45 14.56
N GLY A 26 -11.04 -28.04 14.75
CA GLY A 26 -10.17 -27.58 13.68
C GLY A 26 -9.79 -28.71 12.72
N LYS A 27 -9.15 -28.35 11.60
CA LYS A 27 -8.62 -29.31 10.61
C LYS A 27 -7.47 -30.18 11.15
N ASP A 28 -6.99 -29.85 12.35
CA ASP A 28 -6.02 -30.58 13.17
C ASP A 28 -6.69 -31.52 14.20
N GLY A 29 -8.03 -31.55 14.26
CA GLY A 29 -8.79 -32.32 15.25
C GLY A 29 -8.85 -31.69 16.64
N LEU A 30 -8.34 -30.47 16.84
CA LEU A 30 -8.37 -29.79 18.13
C LEU A 30 -9.69 -29.03 18.33
N ARG A 31 -10.28 -29.13 19.53
CA ARG A 31 -11.52 -28.43 19.89
C ARG A 31 -11.27 -26.93 19.93
N MET A 32 -11.79 -26.18 18.96
CA MET A 32 -11.53 -24.75 18.84
C MET A 32 -12.11 -23.98 20.02
N THR A 33 -11.38 -22.98 20.55
CA THR A 33 -11.95 -22.11 21.58
C THR A 33 -12.97 -21.16 20.95
N THR A 34 -13.91 -20.63 21.76
CA THR A 34 -14.88 -19.61 21.33
C THR A 34 -14.21 -18.42 20.65
N LYS A 35 -13.02 -18.04 21.11
CA LYS A 35 -12.23 -16.94 20.53
C LYS A 35 -11.74 -17.29 19.12
N ASP A 36 -11.26 -18.52 18.92
CA ASP A 36 -10.69 -18.95 17.64
C ASP A 36 -11.80 -19.14 16.59
N LYS A 37 -12.95 -19.69 16.98
CA LYS A 37 -14.14 -19.78 16.11
C LYS A 37 -14.59 -18.40 15.66
N VAL A 38 -14.73 -17.45 16.59
CA VAL A 38 -15.10 -16.05 16.27
C VAL A 38 -14.07 -15.42 15.34
N ILE A 39 -12.77 -15.70 15.51
CA ILE A 39 -11.72 -15.20 14.61
C ILE A 39 -11.81 -15.85 13.22
N GLU A 40 -11.96 -17.17 13.10
CA GLU A 40 -11.99 -17.84 11.79
C GLU A 40 -13.28 -17.53 11.02
N HIS A 41 -14.46 -17.59 11.64
CA HIS A 41 -15.72 -17.17 11.01
C HIS A 41 -15.68 -15.71 10.56
N PHE A 42 -15.04 -14.83 11.33
CA PHE A 42 -14.86 -13.42 10.97
C PHE A 42 -13.88 -13.26 9.81
N LEU A 43 -12.76 -13.99 9.78
CA LEU A 43 -11.81 -13.96 8.66
C LEU A 43 -12.43 -14.51 7.36
N ALA A 44 -13.17 -15.61 7.43
CA ALA A 44 -13.82 -16.24 6.29
C ALA A 44 -14.92 -15.36 5.66
N ASN A 45 -15.75 -14.70 6.47
CA ASN A 45 -16.93 -13.99 5.99
C ASN A 45 -16.75 -12.47 5.79
N ARG A 46 -15.78 -11.84 6.46
CA ARG A 46 -15.59 -10.37 6.41
C ARG A 46 -15.24 -9.85 5.02
N TYR A 47 -14.53 -10.63 4.20
CA TYR A 47 -14.20 -10.22 2.82
C TYR A 47 -15.46 -10.12 1.96
N LYS A 48 -16.36 -11.12 2.04
CA LYS A 48 -17.65 -11.13 1.31
C LYS A 48 -18.54 -9.96 1.75
N ALA A 49 -18.78 -9.80 3.06
CA ALA A 49 -19.63 -8.72 3.59
C ALA A 49 -19.08 -7.32 3.27
N GLY A 50 -17.76 -7.10 3.40
CA GLY A 50 -17.14 -5.81 3.12
C GLY A 50 -17.22 -5.36 1.66
N VAL A 51 -17.13 -6.31 0.71
CA VAL A 51 -17.31 -6.04 -0.72
C VAL A 51 -18.78 -5.72 -1.03
N ILE A 52 -19.73 -6.46 -0.46
CA ILE A 52 -21.17 -6.27 -0.70
C ILE A 52 -21.66 -4.91 -0.16
N CYS A 53 -21.27 -4.50 1.06
CA CYS A 53 -21.69 -3.20 1.62
C CYS A 53 -21.10 -1.99 0.87
N ARG A 54 -19.99 -2.17 0.12
CA ARG A 54 -19.43 -1.16 -0.78
C ARG A 54 -20.24 -1.03 -2.07
N ASP A 55 -20.83 -2.13 -2.54
CA ASP A 55 -21.54 -2.23 -3.83
C ASP A 55 -23.03 -1.85 -3.72
N LYS A 56 -23.74 -2.39 -2.73
CA LYS A 56 -25.19 -2.16 -2.51
C LYS A 56 -25.51 -0.94 -1.64
N GLY A 57 -24.50 -0.19 -1.24
CA GLY A 57 -24.62 0.99 -0.38
C GLY A 57 -24.91 0.66 1.09
N TRP A 58 -24.66 1.64 1.96
CA TRP A 58 -24.73 1.42 3.42
C TRP A 58 -26.15 1.07 3.92
N GLN A 59 -27.19 1.57 3.25
CA GLN A 59 -28.58 1.39 3.64
C GLN A 59 -29.05 -0.08 3.47
N PHE A 60 -28.55 -0.78 2.45
CA PHE A 60 -28.73 -2.24 2.32
C PHE A 60 -28.17 -2.98 3.54
N CYS A 61 -26.94 -2.66 3.95
CA CYS A 61 -26.30 -3.29 5.10
C CYS A 61 -26.84 -2.85 6.47
N GLN A 62 -27.64 -1.78 6.55
CA GLN A 62 -28.43 -1.47 7.74
C GLN A 62 -29.66 -2.39 7.88
N ASN A 63 -30.35 -2.66 6.77
CA ASN A 63 -31.56 -3.48 6.76
C ASN A 63 -31.26 -4.99 6.83
N TRP A 64 -30.02 -5.42 6.54
CA TRP A 64 -29.60 -6.84 6.58
C TRP A 64 -29.84 -7.52 7.95
N ALA A 65 -29.86 -6.75 9.04
CA ALA A 65 -30.13 -7.25 10.39
C ALA A 65 -31.62 -7.48 10.70
N GLU A 66 -32.54 -7.03 9.84
CA GLU A 66 -33.99 -7.04 10.05
C GLU A 66 -34.71 -8.15 9.23
N LEU A 67 -33.95 -8.95 8.47
CA LEU A 67 -34.48 -10.11 7.74
C LEU A 67 -34.95 -11.23 8.69
N PRO A 68 -36.13 -11.85 8.47
CA PRO A 68 -36.64 -12.91 9.33
C PRO A 68 -35.72 -14.14 9.41
N ARG A 69 -35.38 -14.55 10.63
CA ARG A 69 -34.41 -15.63 10.91
C ARG A 69 -34.91 -17.06 10.59
N SER A 70 -36.11 -17.21 10.03
CA SER A 70 -36.82 -18.50 9.88
C SER A 70 -36.42 -19.33 8.65
N ARG A 71 -35.36 -18.96 7.91
CA ARG A 71 -34.87 -19.68 6.71
C ARG A 71 -33.51 -20.39 6.89
N PHE A 72 -33.09 -20.66 8.13
CA PHE A 72 -31.86 -21.43 8.42
C PHE A 72 -32.16 -22.80 9.07
N THR A 73 -32.80 -23.69 8.32
CA THR A 73 -32.88 -25.12 8.69
C THR A 73 -31.61 -25.85 8.25
N LEU A 74 -30.63 -25.95 9.14
CA LEU A 74 -29.55 -26.93 8.98
C LEU A 74 -30.15 -28.34 8.93
N GLY A 75 -29.71 -29.14 7.95
CA GLY A 75 -30.28 -30.46 7.69
C GLY A 75 -30.11 -31.43 8.86
N LYS A 76 -31.15 -32.19 9.17
CA LYS A 76 -31.04 -33.34 10.08
C LYS A 76 -30.20 -34.42 9.42
N THR A 77 -29.13 -34.85 10.07
CA THR A 77 -28.49 -36.15 9.77
C THR A 77 -29.41 -37.27 10.25
N SER A 78 -29.84 -38.13 9.34
CA SER A 78 -30.46 -39.41 9.68
C SER A 78 -29.40 -40.48 9.96
N ASP A 79 -29.88 -41.63 10.43
CA ASP A 79 -29.21 -42.94 10.37
C ASP A 79 -27.99 -43.16 11.27
N LYS A 80 -28.32 -43.65 12.47
CA LYS A 80 -27.50 -44.58 13.26
C LYS A 80 -28.02 -46.00 13.00
N PRO A 81 -27.18 -47.04 13.11
CA PRO A 81 -27.17 -47.75 14.39
C PRO A 81 -25.78 -48.22 14.87
N ASP A 82 -25.67 -48.37 16.20
CA ASP A 82 -25.06 -49.46 16.99
C ASP A 82 -23.68 -50.06 16.61
N MET A 83 -22.74 -50.36 17.52
CA MET A 83 -22.72 -50.32 19.01
C MET A 83 -21.57 -49.37 19.49
N ALA A 84 -20.91 -49.41 20.67
CA ALA A 84 -20.90 -50.29 21.85
C ALA A 84 -20.47 -49.51 23.13
N THR A 85 -20.19 -50.23 24.23
CA THR A 85 -19.80 -49.71 25.55
C THR A 85 -18.32 -49.87 25.88
N ILE A 86 -17.77 -48.92 26.66
CA ILE A 86 -16.77 -49.02 27.76
C ILE A 86 -16.14 -47.63 27.95
N SER A 87 -15.80 -47.08 29.13
CA SER A 87 -16.27 -47.13 30.52
C SER A 87 -15.12 -46.60 31.41
N LYS A 88 -15.31 -45.41 32.01
CA LYS A 88 -14.73 -44.92 33.29
C LYS A 88 -13.25 -44.46 33.39
N ASN A 89 -13.12 -43.35 34.14
CA ASN A 89 -12.03 -42.91 35.02
C ASN A 89 -10.68 -42.46 34.38
N GLY A 90 -9.92 -41.53 34.97
CA GLY A 90 -10.14 -40.81 36.23
C GLY A 90 -9.14 -39.65 36.49
N ALA A 91 -9.22 -39.05 37.69
CA ALA A 91 -8.55 -37.82 38.10
C ALA A 91 -7.01 -37.89 38.23
N GLY A 92 -6.34 -36.72 38.21
CA GLY A 92 -4.92 -36.55 38.57
C GLY A 92 -4.53 -35.08 38.82
N THR A 93 -3.82 -34.77 39.91
CA THR A 93 -3.53 -33.39 40.35
C THR A 93 -2.14 -33.24 40.98
N GLN A 94 -1.34 -32.25 40.54
CA GLN A 94 -0.33 -31.47 41.31
C GLN A 94 0.38 -30.46 40.36
N LYS A 95 0.92 -29.27 40.72
CA LYS A 95 1.46 -28.60 41.93
C LYS A 95 2.96 -28.81 42.29
N ARG A 96 3.82 -27.93 41.74
CA ARG A 96 4.94 -27.15 42.36
C ARG A 96 5.60 -26.27 41.26
N ASN A 97 6.07 -25.02 41.40
CA ASN A 97 6.68 -24.16 42.45
C ASN A 97 8.20 -24.33 42.69
N ILE A 98 8.85 -23.18 42.99
CA ILE A 98 10.24 -22.92 43.46
C ILE A 98 11.31 -22.75 42.34
N GLU A 99 12.38 -21.93 42.41
CA GLU A 99 12.61 -20.52 42.86
C GLU A 99 14.08 -20.04 42.56
N HIS A 100 14.36 -18.75 42.80
CA HIS A 100 15.66 -18.11 43.17
C HIS A 100 16.84 -17.81 42.18
N ASN A 101 17.28 -16.53 42.29
CA ASN A 101 18.66 -15.95 42.32
C ASN A 101 19.52 -15.90 41.03
N GLU A 102 20.01 -14.71 40.58
CA GLU A 102 21.13 -13.84 41.07
C GLU A 102 22.54 -14.42 40.76
N THR A 103 23.53 -13.68 40.24
CA THR A 103 24.17 -12.49 40.87
C THR A 103 24.92 -11.59 39.85
N LEU A 104 25.50 -10.47 40.29
CA LEU A 104 26.24 -9.43 39.54
C LEU A 104 27.64 -9.84 39.01
N THR A 105 28.18 -9.06 38.07
CA THR A 105 29.57 -8.51 38.17
C THR A 105 29.80 -7.28 37.26
N THR A 106 30.87 -6.51 37.51
CA THR A 106 31.13 -5.18 36.90
C THR A 106 32.61 -4.93 36.58
N SER A 107 32.93 -4.19 35.50
CA SER A 107 34.21 -3.49 35.34
C SER A 107 34.15 -2.34 34.30
N LYS A 108 35.16 -1.46 34.29
CA LYS A 108 35.30 -0.23 33.45
C LYS A 108 36.62 -0.27 32.67
N SER A 109 36.72 0.41 31.51
CA SER A 109 37.80 1.40 31.19
C SER A 109 37.88 1.83 29.71
N THR A 110 38.01 3.14 29.47
CA THR A 110 38.55 3.85 28.27
C THR A 110 40.08 4.12 28.46
N PRO A 111 40.88 4.86 27.60
CA PRO A 111 40.55 5.86 26.55
C PRO A 111 41.47 5.89 25.28
N ASN A 112 41.45 7.04 24.54
CA ASN A 112 42.36 7.51 23.47
C ASN A 112 42.32 6.76 22.11
N SER A 113 42.71 7.32 20.95
CA SER A 113 42.94 8.69 20.40
C SER A 113 42.89 8.54 18.85
N GLY A 114 42.50 9.47 17.97
CA GLY A 114 42.81 10.91 17.88
C GLY A 114 43.97 11.15 16.88
N PHE A 115 43.69 11.50 15.61
CA PHE A 115 44.66 12.06 14.63
C PHE A 115 43.97 12.70 13.41
N ASN A 116 44.69 13.59 12.71
CA ASN A 116 44.35 14.22 11.43
C ASN A 116 44.85 13.35 10.23
N THR A 117 44.65 13.68 8.94
CA THR A 117 44.06 14.90 8.32
C THR A 117 43.02 14.55 7.22
N GLU A 118 43.01 14.92 5.92
CA GLU A 118 43.88 15.65 4.96
C GLU A 118 43.01 16.31 3.86
N GLN A 119 43.59 17.08 2.93
CA GLN A 119 42.93 17.58 1.71
C GLN A 119 43.48 16.87 0.46
N GLU A 120 42.62 16.57 -0.52
CA GLU A 120 43.01 16.69 -1.94
C GLU A 120 41.77 16.95 -2.82
N ASP A 121 41.99 17.27 -4.10
CA ASP A 121 41.12 18.19 -4.87
C ASP A 121 40.75 17.65 -6.28
N THR A 122 39.91 18.38 -6.99
CA THR A 122 39.69 18.41 -8.45
C THR A 122 38.75 17.41 -9.17
N GLN A 123 38.14 17.96 -10.24
CA GLN A 123 37.63 17.35 -11.49
C GLN A 123 36.36 16.46 -11.49
N PHE A 124 35.22 17.15 -11.58
CA PHE A 124 34.29 17.15 -12.73
C PHE A 124 34.31 15.94 -13.71
N THR A 125 33.16 15.29 -13.92
CA THR A 125 32.69 14.88 -15.26
C THR A 125 31.17 14.64 -15.29
N GLN A 126 30.59 14.42 -16.48
CA GLN A 126 29.17 14.62 -16.76
C GLN A 126 28.28 13.36 -16.59
N GLY A 127 26.98 13.58 -16.40
CA GLY A 127 25.97 12.54 -16.16
C GLY A 127 24.60 12.83 -16.76
N TYR A 128 24.59 13.22 -18.05
CA TYR A 128 23.46 13.43 -18.97
C TYR A 128 22.34 14.40 -18.56
N SER A 129 22.08 15.34 -19.48
CA SER A 129 20.95 16.26 -19.55
C SER A 129 19.90 15.75 -20.56
N PHE A 130 18.73 16.38 -20.55
CA PHE A 130 17.91 16.56 -21.74
C PHE A 130 17.67 18.06 -21.86
N GLU A 131 18.07 18.64 -22.99
CA GLU A 131 17.73 20.01 -23.37
C GLU A 131 16.72 19.95 -24.52
N HIS A 132 15.76 20.87 -24.53
CA HIS A 132 14.80 21.00 -25.61
C HIS A 132 15.34 21.93 -26.68
N THR A 133 15.44 21.45 -27.92
CA THR A 133 15.47 22.29 -29.12
C THR A 133 14.16 22.10 -29.87
N GLU A 134 13.43 23.19 -30.10
CA GLU A 134 12.32 23.21 -31.05
C GLU A 134 12.88 23.24 -32.47
N GLN A 135 12.42 22.35 -33.35
CA GLN A 135 11.71 22.72 -34.59
C GLN A 135 11.37 21.51 -35.48
N ASN A 136 10.31 21.72 -36.28
CA ASN A 136 9.82 20.92 -37.40
C ASN A 136 9.23 19.53 -37.12
N SER A 137 8.28 19.18 -38.00
CA SER A 137 7.26 18.15 -37.84
C SER A 137 7.54 16.87 -38.66
N ASN A 138 6.64 15.89 -38.53
CA ASN A 138 6.54 14.68 -39.38
C ASN A 138 7.60 13.56 -39.18
N GLN A 139 7.70 12.96 -37.98
CA GLN A 139 7.99 11.52 -37.78
C GLN A 139 7.47 11.00 -36.41
N ASN A 140 6.18 11.16 -36.13
CA ASN A 140 5.66 11.16 -34.75
C ASN A 140 5.22 9.78 -34.18
N GLN A 141 5.84 8.67 -34.59
CA GLN A 141 5.45 7.31 -34.15
C GLN A 141 6.59 6.44 -33.57
N PHE A 142 7.85 6.87 -33.66
CA PHE A 142 9.02 6.16 -33.14
C PHE A 142 9.82 7.01 -32.14
N LYS A 143 9.39 7.10 -30.85
CA LYS A 143 10.27 7.61 -29.76
C LYS A 143 9.87 7.29 -28.31
N TYR A 144 8.59 7.04 -28.00
CA TYR A 144 8.13 6.94 -26.59
C TYR A 144 8.62 5.68 -25.83
N ASN A 145 8.88 4.56 -26.51
CA ASN A 145 9.28 3.29 -25.89
C ASN A 145 10.63 3.35 -25.16
N ASN A 146 11.49 4.34 -25.45
CA ASN A 146 12.82 4.48 -24.86
C ASN A 146 12.85 5.36 -23.60
N ILE A 147 11.73 5.98 -23.20
CA ILE A 147 11.68 6.80 -21.99
C ILE A 147 11.70 5.86 -20.75
N PRO A 148 12.67 5.99 -19.83
CA PRO A 148 12.74 5.13 -18.64
C PRO A 148 11.47 5.25 -17.79
N GLY A 149 10.83 4.12 -17.48
CA GLY A 149 9.55 4.08 -16.77
C GLY A 149 8.31 4.21 -17.67
N CYS A 150 8.46 4.33 -19.00
CA CYS A 150 7.31 4.36 -19.90
C CYS A 150 6.88 2.99 -20.42
N ALA A 151 7.85 2.13 -20.74
CA ALA A 151 7.62 0.74 -21.17
C ALA A 151 8.11 -0.31 -20.15
N THR A 152 9.07 0.05 -19.28
CA THR A 152 9.81 -0.89 -18.42
C THR A 152 9.10 -1.21 -17.11
N SER A 153 8.29 -0.29 -16.60
CA SER A 153 7.48 -0.42 -15.37
C SER A 153 6.04 -0.86 -15.63
N THR A 154 5.67 -1.07 -16.89
CA THR A 154 4.37 -1.57 -17.32
C THR A 154 4.41 -3.06 -17.63
N LEU A 155 3.30 -3.76 -17.40
CA LEU A 155 3.17 -5.14 -17.88
C LEU A 155 3.15 -5.17 -19.42
N ASN A 156 3.89 -6.09 -20.01
CA ASN A 156 3.96 -6.26 -21.46
C ASN A 156 2.69 -6.93 -22.03
N GLU A 157 2.54 -6.95 -23.35
CA GLU A 157 1.34 -7.47 -24.02
C GLU A 157 1.02 -8.94 -23.68
N ALA A 158 2.03 -9.79 -23.50
CA ALA A 158 1.84 -11.18 -23.12
C ALA A 158 1.44 -11.32 -21.64
N GLU A 159 2.05 -10.56 -20.73
CA GLU A 159 1.63 -10.47 -19.32
C GLU A 159 0.19 -9.96 -19.21
N GLN A 160 -0.19 -8.96 -20.01
CA GLN A 160 -1.55 -8.44 -20.08
C GLN A 160 -2.54 -9.45 -20.70
N ALA A 161 -2.16 -10.18 -21.74
CA ALA A 161 -3.00 -11.20 -22.36
C ALA A 161 -3.24 -12.39 -21.43
N GLN A 162 -2.18 -12.88 -20.77
CA GLN A 162 -2.26 -13.92 -19.75
C GLN A 162 -3.14 -13.46 -18.57
N ARG A 163 -3.06 -12.19 -18.16
CA ARG A 163 -3.98 -11.60 -17.18
C ARG A 163 -5.42 -11.52 -17.66
N LYS A 164 -5.68 -11.15 -18.91
CA LYS A 164 -7.03 -11.11 -19.49
C LYS A 164 -7.66 -12.51 -19.55
N GLN A 165 -6.86 -13.55 -19.81
CA GLN A 165 -7.27 -14.95 -19.72
C GLN A 165 -7.54 -15.37 -18.26
N ASN A 166 -6.64 -15.02 -17.34
CA ASN A 166 -6.73 -15.34 -15.91
C ASN A 166 -7.68 -14.41 -15.11
N ARG A 167 -8.52 -13.60 -15.76
CA ARG A 167 -9.50 -12.75 -15.06
C ARG A 167 -10.54 -13.62 -14.38
N LYS A 168 -10.58 -13.56 -13.04
CA LYS A 168 -11.68 -14.15 -12.26
C LYS A 168 -13.00 -13.52 -12.69
N ARG A 169 -13.85 -14.33 -13.30
CA ARG A 169 -15.22 -13.99 -13.67
C ARG A 169 -16.11 -14.18 -12.44
N ILE A 170 -16.99 -13.22 -12.16
CA ILE A 170 -18.03 -13.37 -11.14
C ILE A 170 -19.34 -13.68 -11.86
N TYR A 171 -19.97 -14.77 -11.46
CA TYR A 171 -21.25 -15.26 -11.98
C TYR A 171 -22.33 -15.03 -10.92
N SER A 172 -23.56 -14.70 -11.33
CA SER A 172 -24.67 -14.48 -10.40
C SER A 172 -25.99 -15.03 -10.94
N TRP A 173 -26.71 -15.78 -10.11
CA TRP A 173 -28.06 -16.25 -10.40
C TRP A 173 -29.01 -15.82 -9.28
N THR A 174 -30.30 -15.98 -9.52
CA THR A 174 -31.33 -15.87 -8.48
C THR A 174 -32.02 -17.22 -8.39
N ASP A 175 -32.16 -17.77 -7.19
CA ASP A 175 -32.82 -19.06 -6.99
C ASP A 175 -34.36 -18.96 -6.98
N GLU A 176 -35.02 -20.11 -6.93
CA GLU A 176 -36.49 -20.25 -6.86
C GLU A 176 -37.13 -19.50 -5.66
N ASN A 177 -36.34 -19.18 -4.63
CA ASN A 177 -36.78 -18.45 -3.44
C ASN A 177 -36.58 -16.93 -3.55
N GLY A 178 -36.07 -16.44 -4.68
CA GLY A 178 -35.74 -15.04 -4.93
C GLY A 178 -34.41 -14.59 -4.31
N GLN A 179 -33.55 -15.52 -3.87
CA GLN A 179 -32.24 -15.18 -3.29
C GLN A 179 -31.17 -15.10 -4.38
N MET A 180 -30.46 -13.97 -4.42
CA MET A 180 -29.35 -13.73 -5.34
C MET A 180 -28.05 -14.33 -4.79
N HIS A 181 -27.42 -15.20 -5.59
CA HIS A 181 -26.18 -15.90 -5.28
C HIS A 181 -25.03 -15.39 -6.17
N PHE A 182 -23.79 -15.61 -5.71
CA PHE A 182 -22.57 -15.20 -6.42
C PHE A 182 -21.47 -16.25 -6.29
N THR A 183 -20.78 -16.54 -7.39
CA THR A 183 -19.62 -17.44 -7.41
C THR A 183 -18.50 -16.91 -8.30
N ASP A 184 -17.26 -17.28 -7.99
CA ASP A 184 -16.08 -17.07 -8.84
C ASP A 184 -15.43 -18.40 -9.31
N ASP A 185 -16.22 -19.50 -9.25
CA ASP A 185 -15.93 -20.81 -9.81
C ASP A 185 -16.65 -20.98 -11.16
N ASP A 186 -15.90 -21.21 -12.23
CA ASP A 186 -16.47 -21.38 -13.58
C ASP A 186 -17.05 -22.78 -13.86
N ARG A 187 -16.97 -23.69 -12.88
CA ARG A 187 -17.60 -25.02 -12.94
C ARG A 187 -19.06 -25.00 -12.47
N GLU A 188 -19.41 -24.09 -11.56
CA GLU A 188 -20.78 -23.88 -11.08
C GLU A 188 -21.66 -23.20 -12.15
N TYR A 189 -21.07 -22.40 -13.04
CA TYR A 189 -21.70 -21.77 -14.21
C TYR A 189 -22.60 -22.72 -15.01
N ALA A 190 -22.19 -23.98 -15.18
CA ALA A 190 -22.90 -24.97 -15.99
C ALA A 190 -24.17 -25.57 -15.32
N GLN A 191 -24.46 -25.24 -14.05
CA GLN A 191 -25.50 -25.93 -13.27
C GLN A 191 -26.76 -25.10 -12.97
N HIS A 192 -26.69 -23.76 -13.09
CA HIS A 192 -27.78 -22.86 -12.66
C HIS A 192 -28.12 -21.75 -13.68
N ASP A 193 -27.89 -21.99 -14.97
CA ASP A 193 -28.17 -21.08 -16.10
C ASP A 193 -27.69 -19.63 -15.85
N ILE A 194 -26.43 -19.52 -15.41
CA ILE A 194 -25.97 -18.36 -14.63
C ILE A 194 -25.60 -17.18 -15.52
N ALA A 195 -26.20 -16.03 -15.27
CA ALA A 195 -25.75 -14.77 -15.86
C ALA A 195 -24.32 -14.43 -15.39
N LEU A 196 -23.39 -14.29 -16.34
CA LEU A 196 -22.12 -13.62 -16.09
C LEU A 196 -22.42 -12.18 -15.63
N THR A 197 -21.93 -11.78 -14.45
CA THR A 197 -22.11 -10.40 -14.01
C THR A 197 -21.38 -9.46 -14.96
N GLN A 198 -21.88 -8.24 -15.16
CA GLN A 198 -21.15 -7.19 -15.87
C GLN A 198 -19.93 -6.66 -15.07
N TYR A 199 -19.50 -7.36 -14.01
CA TYR A 199 -18.27 -7.06 -13.27
C TYR A 199 -17.05 -7.39 -14.13
N GLN A 200 -16.63 -6.41 -14.91
CA GLN A 200 -15.25 -6.33 -15.35
C GLN A 200 -14.41 -5.82 -14.18
N GLU A 201 -13.31 -6.49 -13.86
CA GLU A 201 -12.32 -5.84 -13.00
C GLU A 201 -11.87 -4.51 -13.65
N PRO A 202 -11.72 -3.42 -12.88
CA PRO A 202 -11.24 -2.15 -13.42
C PRO A 202 -9.83 -2.32 -14.02
N GLU A 203 -9.51 -1.54 -15.04
CA GLU A 203 -8.28 -1.71 -15.83
C GLU A 203 -7.00 -1.61 -14.99
N TYR A 204 -7.01 -0.76 -13.94
CA TYR A 204 -5.89 -0.66 -13.03
C TYR A 204 -5.66 -1.97 -12.24
N SER A 205 -4.56 -2.63 -12.61
CA SER A 205 -4.03 -3.83 -12.00
C SER A 205 -2.51 -3.73 -11.89
N PHE A 206 -1.91 -4.42 -10.92
CA PHE A 206 -0.46 -4.39 -10.71
C PHE A 206 0.12 -5.74 -10.28
N GLU A 207 1.45 -5.82 -10.32
CA GLU A 207 2.27 -6.95 -9.86
C GLU A 207 3.35 -6.51 -8.89
N LEU A 208 3.74 -7.43 -7.99
CA LEU A 208 4.82 -7.22 -7.03
C LEU A 208 5.70 -8.46 -6.93
N GLU A 209 6.93 -8.33 -7.41
CA GLU A 209 8.01 -9.27 -7.17
C GLU A 209 8.86 -8.76 -6.00
N VAL A 210 9.08 -9.63 -4.99
CA VAL A 210 9.93 -9.33 -3.83
C VAL A 210 11.06 -10.35 -3.78
N ASN A 211 12.25 -9.89 -4.13
CA ASN A 211 13.49 -10.64 -4.32
C ASN A 211 14.52 -10.28 -3.23
N SER A 212 15.59 -11.08 -3.08
CA SER A 212 16.70 -10.73 -2.19
C SER A 212 18.08 -11.13 -2.74
N THR A 213 19.12 -10.42 -2.30
CA THR A 213 20.52 -10.72 -2.64
C THR A 213 21.44 -10.61 -1.42
N GLY A 214 22.48 -11.43 -1.35
CA GLY A 214 23.37 -11.52 -0.19
C GLY A 214 22.74 -12.20 1.04
N GLY A 215 21.62 -12.91 0.86
CA GLY A 215 20.92 -13.63 1.93
C GLY A 215 19.45 -13.88 1.63
N LYS A 216 18.78 -14.65 2.50
CA LYS A 216 17.32 -14.84 2.50
C LYS A 216 16.60 -13.60 3.06
N LEU A 217 15.36 -13.38 2.65
CA LEU A 217 14.47 -12.38 3.25
C LEU A 217 14.25 -12.66 4.76
N PRO A 218 14.08 -11.64 5.62
CA PRO A 218 13.66 -11.83 7.00
C PRO A 218 12.26 -12.46 7.09
N LEU A 219 11.96 -13.13 8.21
CA LEU A 219 10.65 -13.75 8.46
C LEU A 219 9.54 -12.67 8.48
N TYR A 220 8.41 -12.96 7.83
CA TYR A 220 7.29 -12.04 7.60
C TYR A 220 7.61 -10.74 6.84
N TYR A 221 8.85 -10.53 6.38
CA TYR A 221 9.23 -9.31 5.66
C TYR A 221 8.46 -9.17 4.34
N LYS A 222 8.43 -10.26 3.56
CA LYS A 222 7.73 -10.32 2.28
C LYS A 222 6.24 -10.00 2.46
N ASP A 223 5.61 -10.55 3.48
CA ASP A 223 4.18 -10.41 3.72
C ASP A 223 3.82 -8.98 4.17
N LYS A 224 4.60 -8.42 5.11
CA LYS A 224 4.43 -7.02 5.58
C LYS A 224 4.60 -6.02 4.43
N VAL A 225 5.70 -6.12 3.67
CA VAL A 225 5.97 -5.18 2.57
C VAL A 225 4.98 -5.37 1.41
N THR A 226 4.54 -6.61 1.16
CA THR A 226 3.48 -6.90 0.17
C THR A 226 2.14 -6.31 0.58
N ALA A 227 1.75 -6.43 1.85
CA ALA A 227 0.52 -5.86 2.37
C ALA A 227 0.54 -4.31 2.29
N ALA A 228 1.67 -3.70 2.65
CA ALA A 228 1.86 -2.25 2.55
C ALA A 228 1.78 -1.77 1.08
N ILE A 229 2.55 -2.35 0.16
CA ILE A 229 2.56 -1.95 -1.26
C ILE A 229 1.20 -2.19 -1.93
N LYS A 230 0.52 -3.31 -1.63
CA LYS A 230 -0.86 -3.56 -2.10
C LYS A 230 -1.82 -2.50 -1.59
N LYS A 231 -1.77 -2.15 -0.30
CA LYS A 231 -2.64 -1.12 0.26
C LYS A 231 -2.33 0.28 -0.28
N VAL A 232 -1.07 0.59 -0.59
CA VAL A 232 -0.69 1.81 -1.33
C VAL A 232 -1.34 1.81 -2.72
N SER A 233 -1.24 0.71 -3.47
CA SER A 233 -1.92 0.54 -4.77
C SER A 233 -3.45 0.69 -4.67
N ASP A 234 -4.09 0.09 -3.66
CA ASP A 234 -5.53 0.27 -3.39
C ASP A 234 -5.89 1.73 -3.08
N ILE A 235 -4.99 2.47 -2.41
CA ILE A 235 -5.19 3.91 -2.17
C ILE A 235 -5.07 4.68 -3.50
N TYR A 236 -4.03 4.46 -4.31
CA TYR A 236 -3.92 5.05 -5.65
C TYR A 236 -5.19 4.80 -6.49
N LYS A 237 -5.71 3.55 -6.48
CA LYS A 237 -6.93 3.12 -7.17
C LYS A 237 -8.17 3.95 -6.82
N SER A 238 -8.21 4.57 -5.64
CA SER A 238 -9.31 5.46 -5.21
C SER A 238 -9.21 6.91 -5.70
N TYR A 239 -8.09 7.30 -6.33
CA TYR A 239 -7.86 8.63 -6.91
C TYR A 239 -7.55 8.60 -8.43
N LEU A 240 -7.38 7.42 -9.02
CA LEU A 240 -7.11 7.21 -10.45
C LEU A 240 -8.41 7.22 -11.28
N PRO A 241 -8.35 7.57 -12.59
CA PRO A 241 -9.49 7.43 -13.50
C PRO A 241 -9.85 5.96 -13.72
N HIS A 242 -11.09 5.69 -14.15
CA HIS A 242 -11.60 4.32 -14.34
C HIS A 242 -10.96 3.57 -15.53
N SER A 243 -10.39 4.30 -16.49
CA SER A 243 -9.80 3.75 -17.71
C SER A 243 -8.53 4.49 -18.13
N GLY A 244 -7.76 3.89 -19.04
CA GLY A 244 -6.50 4.44 -19.55
C GLY A 244 -5.32 4.33 -18.57
N VAL A 245 -5.53 3.71 -17.41
CA VAL A 245 -4.49 3.51 -16.40
C VAL A 245 -3.61 2.33 -16.81
N ALA A 246 -2.32 2.61 -17.07
CA ALA A 246 -1.36 1.57 -17.43
C ALA A 246 -1.16 0.54 -16.29
N PRO A 247 -1.11 -0.78 -16.58
CA PRO A 247 -0.89 -1.81 -15.58
C PRO A 247 0.58 -1.86 -15.16
N VAL A 248 0.86 -1.92 -13.85
CA VAL A 248 2.22 -1.66 -13.30
C VAL A 248 2.89 -2.91 -12.74
N LYS A 249 4.19 -3.07 -12.99
CA LYS A 249 5.03 -4.12 -12.39
C LYS A 249 6.01 -3.52 -11.39
N VAL A 250 5.94 -3.93 -10.12
CA VAL A 250 6.90 -3.54 -9.07
C VAL A 250 7.91 -4.67 -8.85
N ASN A 251 9.18 -4.45 -9.17
CA ASN A 251 10.26 -5.38 -8.83
C ASN A 251 11.15 -4.78 -7.73
N LEU A 252 11.05 -5.36 -6.54
CA LEU A 252 11.74 -4.93 -5.32
C LEU A 252 12.79 -5.97 -4.91
N THR A 253 14.05 -5.54 -4.79
CA THR A 253 15.18 -6.39 -4.36
C THR A 253 15.75 -5.92 -3.03
N LEU A 254 15.64 -6.76 -1.99
CA LEU A 254 16.28 -6.51 -0.70
C LEU A 254 17.73 -7.00 -0.68
N ALA A 255 18.67 -6.06 -0.62
CA ALA A 255 20.08 -6.34 -0.41
C ALA A 255 20.37 -6.57 1.09
N LYS A 256 20.62 -7.83 1.45
CA LYS A 256 20.82 -8.30 2.83
C LYS A 256 22.19 -7.97 3.43
N SER A 257 23.14 -7.49 2.64
CA SER A 257 24.45 -7.01 3.13
C SER A 257 24.85 -5.71 2.44
N LYS A 258 25.70 -4.90 3.09
CA LYS A 258 26.23 -3.66 2.49
C LYS A 258 27.01 -3.96 1.20
N ALA A 259 27.71 -5.09 1.13
CA ALA A 259 28.41 -5.52 -0.08
C ALA A 259 27.43 -5.83 -1.23
N SER A 260 26.35 -6.58 -0.99
CA SER A 260 25.38 -6.87 -2.05
C SER A 260 24.62 -5.63 -2.52
N TYR A 261 24.39 -4.66 -1.62
CA TYR A 261 23.81 -3.36 -1.96
C TYR A 261 24.78 -2.51 -2.81
N ASN A 262 26.03 -2.33 -2.34
CA ASN A 262 27.05 -1.58 -3.06
C ASN A 262 27.30 -2.14 -4.47
N ASN A 263 27.29 -3.47 -4.64
CA ASN A 263 27.47 -4.11 -5.94
C ASN A 263 26.30 -3.81 -6.90
N LEU A 264 25.06 -3.74 -6.40
CA LEU A 264 23.91 -3.31 -7.20
C LEU A 264 23.98 -1.81 -7.51
N GLN A 265 24.37 -0.97 -6.55
CA GLN A 265 24.52 0.47 -6.75
C GLN A 265 25.59 0.78 -7.81
N ALA A 266 26.78 0.20 -7.70
CA ALA A 266 27.84 0.36 -8.70
C ALA A 266 27.44 -0.12 -10.11
N LYS A 267 26.62 -1.19 -10.20
CA LYS A 267 26.18 -1.76 -11.49
C LYS A 267 25.04 -0.99 -12.17
N TYR A 268 24.10 -0.43 -11.40
CA TYR A 268 22.85 0.13 -11.94
C TYR A 268 22.65 1.63 -11.65
N ALA A 269 23.35 2.19 -10.65
CA ALA A 269 23.26 3.59 -10.24
C ALA A 269 24.64 4.14 -9.76
N PRO A 270 25.73 4.01 -10.53
CA PRO A 270 27.10 4.33 -10.06
C PRO A 270 27.28 5.79 -9.62
N ASN A 271 26.53 6.71 -10.23
CA ASN A 271 26.59 8.15 -9.94
C ASN A 271 25.67 8.57 -8.79
N LEU A 272 25.06 7.62 -8.07
CA LEU A 272 24.24 7.89 -6.90
C LEU A 272 25.12 7.98 -5.64
N GLY A 273 24.87 8.98 -4.79
CA GLY A 273 25.53 9.10 -3.50
C GLY A 273 25.06 8.06 -2.46
N PRO A 274 25.58 8.13 -1.21
CA PRO A 274 25.18 7.22 -0.14
C PRO A 274 23.68 7.31 0.18
N SER A 275 22.95 6.21 -0.06
CA SER A 275 21.50 6.11 0.13
C SER A 275 21.14 4.83 0.90
N GLN A 276 19.85 4.60 1.17
CA GLN A 276 19.34 3.36 1.78
C GLN A 276 18.50 2.52 0.82
N GLY A 277 18.06 3.13 -0.28
CA GLY A 277 17.40 2.49 -1.40
C GLY A 277 17.65 3.31 -2.67
N PHE A 278 17.29 2.74 -3.81
CA PHE A 278 17.19 3.48 -5.07
C PHE A 278 16.28 2.75 -6.07
N TYR A 279 15.59 3.51 -6.91
CA TYR A 279 14.86 3.02 -8.07
C TYR A 279 15.58 3.37 -9.37
N VAL A 280 15.78 2.38 -10.25
CA VAL A 280 16.31 2.59 -11.60
C VAL A 280 15.25 2.27 -12.64
N ALA A 281 14.62 3.31 -13.19
CA ALA A 281 13.49 3.20 -14.09
C ALA A 281 13.78 2.41 -15.38
N ARG A 282 15.02 2.44 -15.90
CA ARG A 282 15.41 1.71 -17.13
C ARG A 282 15.45 0.19 -16.92
N GLN A 283 15.73 -0.29 -15.72
CA GLN A 283 15.69 -1.71 -15.34
C GLN A 283 14.41 -2.08 -14.59
N ASN A 284 13.56 -1.08 -14.32
CA ASN A 284 12.42 -1.16 -13.42
C ASN A 284 12.74 -1.85 -12.08
N MET A 285 13.86 -1.48 -11.47
CA MET A 285 14.39 -2.16 -10.31
C MET A 285 14.47 -1.21 -9.11
N ALA A 286 13.70 -1.51 -8.07
CA ALA A 286 13.87 -0.92 -6.74
C ALA A 286 14.84 -1.80 -5.92
N VAL A 287 15.89 -1.20 -5.37
CA VAL A 287 16.90 -1.88 -4.54
C VAL A 287 16.92 -1.24 -3.17
N VAL A 288 16.92 -2.05 -2.09
CA VAL A 288 16.93 -1.54 -0.70
C VAL A 288 18.00 -2.22 0.13
N HIS A 289 18.78 -1.44 0.89
CA HIS A 289 19.72 -1.94 1.88
C HIS A 289 18.98 -2.34 3.17
N HIS A 290 19.19 -3.57 3.63
CA HIS A 290 18.68 -4.02 4.93
C HIS A 290 19.65 -3.64 6.06
N LYS A 291 19.37 -2.55 6.78
CA LYS A 291 20.00 -2.29 8.10
C LYS A 291 19.20 -2.88 9.26
N ASN A 292 17.87 -2.80 9.18
CA ASN A 292 16.92 -3.44 10.09
C ASN A 292 15.54 -3.50 9.43
N ASP A 293 14.65 -4.36 9.93
CA ASP A 293 13.33 -4.60 9.34
C ASP A 293 12.46 -3.35 9.23
N ARG A 294 12.53 -2.44 10.22
CA ARG A 294 11.71 -1.21 10.23
C ARG A 294 12.17 -0.25 9.12
N GLN A 295 13.46 0.05 9.03
CA GLN A 295 14.02 0.88 7.97
C GLN A 295 13.80 0.22 6.59
N ALA A 296 14.10 -1.06 6.45
CA ALA A 296 13.97 -1.76 5.18
C ALA A 296 12.52 -1.80 4.67
N HIS A 297 11.54 -1.94 5.57
CA HIS A 297 10.12 -1.81 5.23
C HIS A 297 9.78 -0.41 4.72
N GLN A 298 10.13 0.64 5.48
CA GLN A 298 9.86 2.03 5.08
C GLN A 298 10.49 2.36 3.72
N THR A 299 11.80 2.10 3.56
CA THR A 299 12.51 2.36 2.30
C THR A 299 11.95 1.52 1.15
N SER A 300 11.51 0.27 1.38
CA SER A 300 10.89 -0.53 0.32
C SER A 300 9.55 0.02 -0.13
N VAL A 301 8.74 0.60 0.76
CA VAL A 301 7.51 1.31 0.36
C VAL A 301 7.87 2.60 -0.40
N HIS A 302 8.88 3.35 0.06
CA HIS A 302 9.40 4.55 -0.63
C HIS A 302 9.81 4.25 -2.08
N GLU A 303 10.75 3.31 -2.30
CA GLU A 303 11.21 2.96 -3.66
C GLU A 303 10.09 2.35 -4.51
N SER A 304 9.19 1.55 -3.91
CA SER A 304 8.03 0.98 -4.64
C SER A 304 7.03 2.06 -5.07
N VAL A 305 6.94 3.19 -4.37
CA VAL A 305 6.14 4.33 -4.80
C VAL A 305 6.77 5.05 -5.99
N HIS A 306 8.11 5.14 -6.07
CA HIS A 306 8.77 5.59 -7.30
C HIS A 306 8.47 4.65 -8.49
N VAL A 307 8.44 3.33 -8.26
CA VAL A 307 8.04 2.36 -9.30
C VAL A 307 6.58 2.56 -9.72
N LEU A 308 5.67 2.72 -8.75
CA LEU A 308 4.24 2.99 -9.01
C LEU A 308 4.05 4.31 -9.78
N ASN A 309 4.71 5.39 -9.38
CA ASN A 309 4.65 6.68 -10.06
C ASN A 309 5.15 6.57 -11.51
N ALA A 310 6.29 5.91 -11.74
CA ALA A 310 6.83 5.69 -13.08
C ALA A 310 5.86 4.85 -13.93
N GLY A 311 5.36 3.73 -13.39
CA GLY A 311 4.37 2.88 -14.07
C GLY A 311 3.09 3.62 -14.45
N LEU A 312 2.47 4.33 -13.50
CA LEU A 312 1.19 5.03 -13.68
C LEU A 312 1.29 6.26 -14.59
N PHE A 313 2.36 7.05 -14.46
CA PHE A 313 2.42 8.42 -14.98
C PHE A 313 3.62 8.69 -15.91
N GLY A 314 4.61 7.79 -15.95
CA GLY A 314 5.89 8.06 -16.60
C GLY A 314 6.73 9.10 -15.84
N PRO A 315 7.47 9.98 -16.53
CA PRO A 315 8.23 11.05 -15.90
C PRO A 315 7.32 12.04 -15.14
N THR A 316 7.58 12.25 -13.85
CA THR A 316 6.79 13.13 -12.98
C THR A 316 7.66 14.22 -12.33
N PRO A 317 7.09 15.37 -11.93
CA PRO A 317 7.82 16.40 -11.20
C PRO A 317 8.42 15.86 -9.89
N ARG A 318 9.64 16.27 -9.56
CA ARG A 318 10.35 15.73 -8.39
C ARG A 318 9.61 15.97 -7.07
N TRP A 319 8.93 17.10 -6.90
CA TRP A 319 8.10 17.36 -5.71
C TRP A 319 6.96 16.35 -5.57
N PHE A 320 6.36 15.88 -6.67
CA PHE A 320 5.30 14.89 -6.63
C PHE A 320 5.88 13.50 -6.35
N ASN A 321 6.92 13.09 -7.08
CA ASN A 321 7.47 11.74 -6.97
C ASN A 321 8.06 11.47 -5.57
N GLU A 322 8.84 12.42 -5.04
CA GLU A 322 9.43 12.32 -3.69
C GLU A 322 8.34 12.49 -2.63
N GLY A 323 7.42 13.44 -2.80
CA GLY A 323 6.34 13.73 -1.84
C GLY A 323 5.36 12.58 -1.63
N MET A 324 5.02 11.83 -2.69
CA MET A 324 4.18 10.64 -2.60
C MET A 324 4.93 9.48 -1.92
N ALA A 325 6.22 9.30 -2.21
CA ALA A 325 7.03 8.26 -1.59
C ALA A 325 7.23 8.52 -0.09
N GLU A 326 7.56 9.76 0.27
CA GLU A 326 7.63 10.28 1.63
C GLU A 326 6.31 10.12 2.42
N TYR A 327 5.16 10.40 1.79
CA TYR A 327 3.83 10.21 2.39
C TYR A 327 3.57 8.72 2.72
N PHE A 328 3.79 7.83 1.75
CA PHE A 328 3.47 6.41 1.89
C PHE A 328 4.52 5.57 2.65
N GLU A 329 5.80 5.95 2.71
CA GLU A 329 6.84 5.18 3.44
C GLU A 329 6.58 5.00 4.94
N SER A 330 5.62 5.77 5.49
CA SER A 330 5.22 5.74 6.88
C SER A 330 3.98 4.88 7.16
N ILE A 331 3.46 4.16 6.14
CA ILE A 331 2.24 3.36 6.23
C ILE A 331 2.29 2.27 7.32
N GLU A 332 1.35 2.35 8.26
CA GLU A 332 1.15 1.39 9.34
C GLU A 332 -0.03 0.48 9.01
N MET A 333 0.22 -0.82 8.83
CA MET A 333 -0.84 -1.81 8.54
C MET A 333 -1.51 -2.32 9.82
N SER A 334 -2.84 -2.46 9.80
CA SER A 334 -3.65 -3.05 10.87
C SER A 334 -4.74 -3.92 10.27
N GLY A 335 -4.41 -5.20 10.02
CA GLY A 335 -5.23 -6.10 9.22
C GLY A 335 -5.41 -5.56 7.79
N PHE A 336 -6.66 -5.44 7.34
CA PHE A 336 -7.00 -4.84 6.03
C PHE A 336 -6.99 -3.31 6.01
N SER A 337 -6.91 -2.66 7.18
CA SER A 337 -6.83 -1.20 7.28
C SER A 337 -5.37 -0.73 7.31
N ALA A 338 -5.15 0.51 6.89
CA ALA A 338 -3.87 1.18 7.05
C ALA A 338 -4.01 2.59 7.59
N LYS A 339 -2.94 3.09 8.20
CA LYS A 339 -2.82 4.42 8.74
C LYS A 339 -1.56 5.10 8.19
N ILE A 340 -1.70 6.34 7.72
CA ILE A 340 -0.57 7.25 7.49
C ILE A 340 -0.45 8.14 8.74
N PRO A 341 0.63 8.02 9.54
CA PRO A 341 0.82 8.80 10.76
C PRO A 341 1.12 10.29 10.47
N VAL A 342 1.01 11.12 11.50
CA VAL A 342 1.29 12.56 11.43
C VAL A 342 2.78 12.83 11.61
N ARG A 343 3.34 13.77 10.84
CA ARG A 343 4.61 14.45 11.15
C ARG A 343 4.33 15.89 11.59
N ASP A 344 5.13 16.42 12.53
CA ASP A 344 5.03 17.83 12.95
C ASP A 344 5.71 18.74 11.91
N TRP A 345 5.04 19.00 10.79
CA TRP A 345 5.61 19.84 9.72
C TRP A 345 5.90 21.27 10.17
N LYS A 346 5.13 21.84 11.12
CA LYS A 346 5.44 23.15 11.70
C LYS A 346 6.84 23.16 12.31
N ARG A 347 7.15 22.19 13.17
CA ARG A 347 8.48 22.05 13.79
C ARG A 347 9.56 21.71 12.76
N THR A 348 9.29 20.79 11.85
CA THR A 348 10.28 20.34 10.83
C THR A 348 10.67 21.44 9.84
N LEU A 349 9.72 22.32 9.47
CA LEU A 349 9.89 23.35 8.44
C LEU A 349 10.06 24.77 9.00
N THR A 350 10.10 24.96 10.33
CA THR A 350 10.38 26.27 10.95
C THR A 350 11.68 26.86 10.38
N GLY A 351 11.60 28.07 9.81
CA GLY A 351 12.74 28.75 9.17
C GLY A 351 13.21 28.13 7.83
N LYS A 352 12.45 27.20 7.24
CA LYS A 352 12.86 26.42 6.04
C LYS A 352 11.78 26.31 4.96
N GLN A 353 10.64 26.98 5.15
CA GLN A 353 9.53 27.04 4.18
C GLN A 353 9.96 27.81 2.91
N LEU A 354 9.67 27.25 1.75
CA LEU A 354 9.72 27.90 0.45
C LEU A 354 8.30 28.26 0.01
N SER A 355 8.16 29.19 -0.94
CA SER A 355 6.88 29.40 -1.59
C SER A 355 6.48 28.17 -2.41
N LEU A 356 5.17 27.95 -2.59
CA LEU A 356 4.66 26.87 -3.43
C LEU A 356 5.23 26.99 -4.85
N ASN A 357 5.34 28.20 -5.39
CA ASN A 357 5.97 28.42 -6.70
C ASN A 357 7.47 28.07 -6.67
N ALA A 358 8.23 28.37 -5.61
CA ALA A 358 9.61 27.91 -5.52
C ALA A 358 9.72 26.36 -5.49
N LEU A 359 8.85 25.68 -4.73
CA LEU A 359 8.80 24.21 -4.69
C LEU A 359 8.48 23.59 -6.06
N LEU A 360 7.43 24.09 -6.73
CA LEU A 360 6.93 23.54 -8.00
C LEU A 360 7.90 23.71 -9.18
N ASN A 361 8.70 24.79 -9.23
CA ASN A 361 9.67 25.04 -10.32
C ASN A 361 11.14 24.80 -9.90
N SER A 362 11.42 24.13 -8.78
CA SER A 362 12.79 23.95 -8.26
C SER A 362 13.67 23.06 -9.15
N LYS A 363 14.79 23.61 -9.61
CA LYS A 363 15.77 22.94 -10.48
C LYS A 363 16.56 21.83 -9.75
N ARG A 364 17.12 20.88 -10.51
CA ARG A 364 17.85 19.68 -10.04
C ARG A 364 18.95 19.99 -9.00
N GLN A 365 19.61 21.15 -9.12
CA GLN A 365 20.67 21.61 -8.21
C GLN A 365 20.18 21.81 -6.76
N ILE A 366 19.01 22.41 -6.56
CA ILE A 366 18.42 22.65 -5.23
C ILE A 366 18.14 21.30 -4.54
N TRP A 367 17.62 20.35 -5.32
CA TRP A 367 17.33 18.98 -4.92
C TRP A 367 18.56 18.07 -4.77
N ALA A 368 19.77 18.57 -5.03
CA ALA A 368 21.04 17.85 -4.88
C ALA A 368 22.01 18.55 -3.91
N GLY A 369 21.61 19.70 -3.35
CA GLY A 369 22.39 20.48 -2.39
C GLY A 369 21.82 20.41 -0.97
N SER A 370 22.32 21.29 -0.10
CA SER A 370 21.97 21.36 1.34
C SER A 370 20.48 21.50 1.65
N GLN A 371 19.67 21.97 0.69
CA GLN A 371 18.22 22.13 0.85
C GLN A 371 17.42 20.83 0.63
N GLN A 372 18.03 19.73 0.16
CA GLN A 372 17.33 18.48 -0.18
C GLN A 372 16.36 18.01 0.92
N SER A 373 16.80 17.97 2.18
CA SER A 373 15.95 17.55 3.30
C SER A 373 14.71 18.43 3.50
N SER A 374 14.79 19.73 3.20
CA SER A 374 13.62 20.63 3.23
C SER A 374 12.72 20.40 2.02
N MET A 375 13.28 20.16 0.83
CA MET A 375 12.50 19.86 -0.38
C MET A 375 11.62 18.61 -0.20
N TYR A 376 12.18 17.56 0.38
CA TYR A 376 11.47 16.31 0.70
C TYR A 376 10.37 16.57 1.75
N ALA A 377 10.71 17.22 2.87
CA ALA A 377 9.75 17.48 3.95
C ALA A 377 8.59 18.41 3.54
N GLN A 378 8.84 19.38 2.65
CA GLN A 378 7.80 20.24 2.08
C GLN A 378 6.92 19.48 1.09
N SER A 379 7.52 18.69 0.19
CA SER A 379 6.82 17.84 -0.76
C SER A 379 5.88 16.85 -0.07
N HIS A 380 6.36 16.20 0.99
CA HIS A 380 5.56 15.38 1.90
C HIS A 380 4.37 16.18 2.44
N SER A 381 4.61 17.35 3.03
CA SER A 381 3.55 18.15 3.67
C SER A 381 2.49 18.64 2.68
N LEU A 382 2.87 18.95 1.43
CA LEU A 382 1.95 19.37 0.37
C LEU A 382 1.07 18.20 -0.09
N ILE A 383 1.67 17.02 -0.32
CA ILE A 383 0.91 15.80 -0.64
C ILE A 383 -0.03 15.44 0.51
N HIS A 384 0.41 15.50 1.77
CA HIS A 384 -0.43 15.20 2.91
C HIS A 384 -1.58 16.22 3.07
N PHE A 385 -1.33 17.51 2.84
CA PHE A 385 -2.38 18.54 2.80
C PHE A 385 -3.43 18.27 1.72
N LEU A 386 -2.98 17.98 0.49
CA LEU A 386 -3.88 17.62 -0.62
C LEU A 386 -4.69 16.35 -0.29
N MET A 387 -4.09 15.37 0.38
CA MET A 387 -4.77 14.17 0.86
C MET A 387 -5.64 14.38 2.11
N SER A 388 -5.64 15.58 2.73
CA SER A 388 -6.46 15.93 3.90
C SER A 388 -7.82 16.55 3.54
N SER A 389 -7.83 17.68 2.81
CA SER A 389 -9.04 18.50 2.62
C SER A 389 -9.93 18.03 1.47
N LYS A 390 -11.20 18.48 1.40
CA LYS A 390 -12.10 18.13 0.27
C LYS A 390 -11.57 18.71 -1.04
N GLN A 391 -11.20 19.98 -1.02
CA GLN A 391 -10.64 20.74 -2.14
C GLN A 391 -9.30 20.14 -2.59
N GLY A 392 -8.44 19.79 -1.62
CA GLY A 392 -7.18 19.09 -1.85
C GLY A 392 -7.39 17.74 -2.55
N LYS A 393 -8.35 16.93 -2.05
CA LYS A 393 -8.68 15.63 -2.64
C LYS A 393 -9.18 15.73 -4.07
N GLN A 394 -10.06 16.69 -4.35
CA GLN A 394 -10.51 16.98 -5.72
C GLN A 394 -9.33 17.38 -6.63
N THR A 395 -8.40 18.20 -6.11
CA THR A 395 -7.23 18.68 -6.85
C THR A 395 -6.20 17.57 -7.12
N ILE A 396 -5.93 16.69 -6.15
CA ILE A 396 -5.02 15.54 -6.36
C ILE A 396 -5.63 14.47 -7.26
N THR A 397 -6.95 14.19 -7.17
CA THR A 397 -7.65 13.33 -8.16
C THR A 397 -7.50 13.89 -9.58
N ALA A 398 -7.76 15.19 -9.78
CA ALA A 398 -7.60 15.84 -11.08
C ALA A 398 -6.14 15.76 -11.58
N LEU A 399 -5.16 15.96 -10.68
CA LEU A 399 -3.74 15.88 -11.01
C LEU A 399 -3.31 14.45 -11.37
N LEU A 400 -3.76 13.42 -10.65
CA LEU A 400 -3.45 12.04 -11.01
C LEU A 400 -4.11 11.66 -12.35
N ALA A 401 -5.36 12.07 -12.59
CA ALA A 401 -6.03 11.83 -13.86
C ALA A 401 -5.32 12.51 -15.04
N HIS A 402 -4.89 13.77 -14.88
CA HIS A 402 -4.08 14.46 -15.89
C HIS A 402 -2.75 13.74 -16.16
N MET A 403 -2.04 13.28 -15.13
CA MET A 403 -0.76 12.57 -15.31
C MET A 403 -0.91 11.16 -15.88
N VAL A 404 -2.09 10.52 -15.77
CA VAL A 404 -2.43 9.31 -16.54
C VAL A 404 -2.70 9.66 -18.01
N GLN A 405 -3.43 10.75 -18.28
CA GLN A 405 -3.75 11.18 -19.64
C GLN A 405 -2.50 11.61 -20.43
N THR A 406 -1.62 12.43 -19.83
CA THR A 406 -0.35 12.84 -20.44
C THR A 406 0.80 11.88 -20.12
N ARG A 407 0.51 10.59 -19.88
CA ARG A 407 1.52 9.61 -19.48
C ARG A 407 2.57 9.49 -20.58
N CYS A 408 3.82 9.80 -20.23
CA CYS A 408 4.96 9.79 -21.17
C CYS A 408 4.94 10.87 -22.26
N GLU A 409 4.07 11.87 -22.11
CA GLU A 409 3.98 13.06 -22.97
C GLU A 409 4.38 14.33 -22.21
N THR A 410 4.28 15.50 -22.85
CA THR A 410 4.55 16.80 -22.20
C THR A 410 3.43 17.16 -21.23
N SER A 411 3.65 16.92 -19.94
CA SER A 411 2.68 17.18 -18.87
C SER A 411 2.85 18.57 -18.24
N ASN A 412 1.75 19.20 -17.80
CA ASN A 412 1.78 20.43 -17.01
C ASN A 412 1.02 20.30 -15.67
N PRO A 413 1.54 19.55 -14.68
CA PRO A 413 0.94 19.42 -13.34
C PRO A 413 0.62 20.75 -12.64
N LYS A 414 1.32 21.83 -12.97
CA LYS A 414 1.12 23.17 -12.38
C LYS A 414 -0.19 23.81 -12.85
N SER A 415 -0.64 23.56 -14.08
CA SER A 415 -1.95 24.07 -14.55
C SER A 415 -3.11 23.42 -13.77
N ILE A 416 -3.00 22.14 -13.43
CA ILE A 416 -4.01 21.42 -12.63
C ILE A 416 -4.00 21.89 -11.17
N LEU A 417 -2.84 22.12 -10.56
CA LEU A 417 -2.76 22.75 -9.23
C LEU A 417 -3.35 24.17 -9.22
N SER A 418 -3.36 24.87 -10.36
CA SER A 418 -3.98 26.18 -10.51
C SER A 418 -5.52 26.12 -10.59
N GLN A 419 -6.11 24.91 -10.67
CA GLN A 419 -7.56 24.66 -10.58
C GLN A 419 -8.03 24.47 -9.13
N TYR A 420 -7.12 24.45 -8.13
CA TYR A 420 -7.52 24.56 -6.72
C TYR A 420 -8.38 25.82 -6.52
N PRO A 421 -9.43 25.82 -5.68
CA PRO A 421 -10.34 26.96 -5.56
C PRO A 421 -9.62 28.29 -5.26
N GLY A 422 -9.74 29.25 -6.18
CA GLY A 422 -9.06 30.55 -6.13
C GLY A 422 -7.59 30.56 -6.60
N GLY A 423 -7.04 29.42 -7.02
CA GLY A 423 -5.74 29.28 -7.66
C GLY A 423 -4.57 28.96 -6.72
N LEU A 424 -3.35 29.12 -7.25
CA LEU A 424 -2.11 28.76 -6.54
C LEU A 424 -1.85 29.58 -5.26
N SER A 425 -2.34 30.82 -5.18
CA SER A 425 -2.12 31.67 -4.00
C SER A 425 -2.98 31.22 -2.81
N PRO A 426 -4.30 30.99 -2.94
CA PRO A 426 -5.08 30.28 -1.91
C PRO A 426 -4.55 28.89 -1.58
N LEU A 427 -4.16 28.06 -2.57
CA LEU A 427 -3.54 26.75 -2.30
C LEU A 427 -2.28 26.87 -1.42
N GLN A 428 -1.43 27.86 -1.67
CA GLN A 428 -0.26 28.12 -0.84
C GLN A 428 -0.65 28.55 0.58
N ASN A 429 -1.61 29.48 0.70
CA ASN A 429 -2.03 30.03 1.99
C ASN A 429 -2.71 28.95 2.85
N ASP A 430 -3.68 28.21 2.30
CA ASP A 430 -4.37 27.12 2.98
C ASP A 430 -3.40 26.04 3.48
N TRP A 431 -2.39 25.68 2.67
CA TRP A 431 -1.34 24.72 3.04
C TRP A 431 -0.45 25.24 4.18
N ILE A 432 -0.02 26.50 4.10
CA ILE A 432 0.80 27.15 5.14
C ILE A 432 0.02 27.28 6.44
N ASP A 433 -1.24 27.71 6.41
CA ASP A 433 -2.09 27.86 7.58
C ASP A 433 -2.48 26.51 8.19
N TRP A 434 -2.74 25.49 7.38
CA TRP A 434 -2.96 24.12 7.86
C TRP A 434 -1.73 23.56 8.62
N MET A 435 -0.52 23.83 8.12
CA MET A 435 0.72 23.51 8.83
C MET A 435 0.88 24.34 10.11
N ASN A 436 0.74 25.67 10.01
CA ASN A 436 0.98 26.61 11.11
C ASN A 436 -0.02 26.45 12.26
N ASN A 437 -1.27 26.12 11.96
CA ASN A 437 -2.31 25.86 12.94
C ASN A 437 -2.38 24.38 13.38
N ARG A 438 -1.40 23.55 12.97
CA ARG A 438 -1.29 22.12 13.33
C ARG A 438 -2.59 21.34 13.03
N GLN A 439 -3.23 21.67 11.91
CA GLN A 439 -4.49 21.05 11.49
C GLN A 439 -4.31 19.68 10.83
N TYR A 440 -3.06 19.27 10.58
CA TYR A 440 -2.69 17.94 10.11
C TYR A 440 -3.27 16.81 10.97
N ARG A 441 -3.76 15.73 10.34
CA ARG A 441 -4.33 14.54 11.01
C ARG A 441 -3.79 13.28 10.34
N ALA A 442 -3.82 12.16 11.07
CA ALA A 442 -3.51 10.86 10.51
C ALA A 442 -4.62 10.46 9.52
N HIS A 443 -4.25 9.86 8.39
CA HIS A 443 -5.21 9.34 7.42
C HIS A 443 -5.39 7.84 7.62
N THR A 444 -6.61 7.34 7.49
CA THR A 444 -6.95 5.92 7.67
C THR A 444 -7.69 5.43 6.43
N PHE A 445 -7.35 4.22 5.98
CA PHE A 445 -7.81 3.59 4.73
C PHE A 445 -8.15 2.11 4.94
#